data_AF-A0A257VBZ9-F1
#
_entry.id   AF-A0A257VBZ9-F1
#
_cell.length_a   1.000
_cell.length_b   1.000
_cell.length_c   1.000
_cell.angle_alpha   90.00
_cell.angle_beta   90.00
_cell.angle_gamma   90.00
#
_symmetry.space_group_name_H-M   'P 1'
#
loop_
_entity.id
_entity.type
_entity.pdbx_description
1 polymer ?
#
loop_
_entity_poly.entity_id
_entity_poly.type
_entity_poly.pdbx_seq_one_letter_code
_entity_poly.pdbx_strand_id
1 'polypeptide(L)'
;MWVWVILLVSVIPSAWACSCSGWPSAKGAWENSPVVFLGHVERTEQEFDKLGIRLLEEARYDGRQTVWAKVDEAFKGVAVGAELRLEQAGHNCAPKFRAGEKVLFYLHPEKEP
;
A
#
# COMPACT_ATOMS: atom_id res chain seq x y z
N MET A 1 -38.08 13.34 -28.57
CA MET A 1 -37.71 12.07 -27.91
C MET A 1 -36.22 11.75 -28.13
N TRP A 2 -35.29 12.68 -27.86
CA TRP A 2 -33.85 12.51 -28.18
C TRP A 2 -32.90 13.08 -27.09
N VAL A 3 -33.44 13.63 -25.99
CA VAL A 3 -32.66 14.35 -24.97
C VAL A 3 -32.10 13.41 -23.88
N TRP A 4 -32.68 12.21 -23.72
CA TRP A 4 -32.30 11.27 -22.66
C TRP A 4 -31.06 10.43 -22.96
N VAL A 5 -30.63 10.34 -24.23
CA VAL A 5 -29.46 9.51 -24.62
C VAL A 5 -28.13 10.25 -24.36
N ILE A 6 -28.13 11.58 -24.37
CA ILE A 6 -26.90 12.38 -24.21
C ILE A 6 -26.45 12.48 -22.75
N LEU A 7 -27.36 12.31 -21.80
CA LEU A 7 -27.08 12.44 -20.36
C LEU A 7 -26.46 11.19 -19.72
N LEU A 8 -26.38 10.07 -20.45
CA LEU A 8 -25.80 8.81 -19.94
C LEU A 8 -24.28 8.67 -20.18
N VAL A 9 -23.67 9.54 -21.00
CA VAL A 9 -22.27 9.41 -21.43
C VAL A 9 -21.29 10.21 -20.52
N SER A 10 -21.79 11.08 -19.65
CA SER A 10 -20.98 12.06 -18.92
C SER A 10 -20.58 11.69 -17.49
N VAL A 11 -20.84 10.46 -17.03
CA VAL A 11 -20.50 10.03 -15.66
C VAL A 11 -19.66 8.75 -15.67
N ILE A 12 -18.55 8.76 -16.38
CA ILE A 12 -17.46 7.82 -16.08
C ILE A 12 -16.45 8.64 -15.26
N PRO A 13 -16.42 8.50 -13.93
CA PRO A 13 -15.30 9.04 -13.17
C PRO A 13 -14.05 8.35 -13.72
N SER A 14 -13.14 9.13 -14.29
CA SER A 14 -11.79 8.65 -14.60
C SER A 14 -11.12 8.33 -13.27
N ALA A 15 -11.39 7.13 -12.73
CA ALA A 15 -10.54 6.53 -11.73
C ALA A 15 -9.21 6.31 -12.45
N TRP A 16 -8.25 7.19 -12.19
CA TRP A 16 -6.86 6.94 -12.55
C TRP A 16 -6.42 5.74 -11.71
N ALA A 17 -6.74 4.54 -12.19
CA ALA A 17 -6.17 3.31 -11.67
C ALA A 17 -4.66 3.50 -11.83
N CYS A 18 -3.90 3.54 -10.72
CA CYS A 18 -2.47 3.70 -10.87
C CYS A 18 -1.93 2.49 -11.65
N SER A 19 -1.48 2.76 -12.86
CA SER A 19 -0.85 1.77 -13.71
C SER A 19 0.61 1.68 -13.28
N CYS A 20 0.88 0.87 -12.25
CA CYS A 20 2.24 0.37 -12.10
C CYS A 20 2.53 -0.47 -13.36
N SER A 21 3.63 -0.21 -14.06
CA SER A 21 4.05 -0.97 -15.27
C SER A 21 4.47 -2.41 -14.96
N GLY A 22 3.96 -2.98 -13.88
CA GLY A 22 4.40 -4.23 -13.24
C GLY A 22 5.23 -3.98 -11.98
N TRP A 23 5.29 -5.00 -11.15
CA TRP A 23 6.25 -5.07 -10.04
C TRP A 23 7.67 -5.22 -10.58
N PRO A 24 8.69 -4.65 -9.92
CA PRO A 24 10.08 -4.89 -10.30
C PRO A 24 10.44 -6.37 -10.12
N SER A 25 11.44 -6.83 -10.88
CA SER A 25 12.05 -8.14 -10.61
C SER A 25 12.71 -8.17 -9.23
N ALA A 26 12.88 -9.36 -8.64
CA ALA A 26 13.54 -9.49 -7.32
C ALA A 26 14.94 -8.88 -7.29
N LYS A 27 15.70 -9.02 -8.39
CA LYS A 27 17.02 -8.39 -8.55
C LYS A 27 16.89 -6.86 -8.57
N GLY A 28 15.97 -6.32 -9.35
CA GLY A 28 15.73 -4.88 -9.43
C GLY A 28 15.26 -4.28 -8.11
N ALA A 29 14.39 -4.97 -7.38
CA ALA A 29 13.96 -4.57 -6.04
C ALA A 29 15.15 -4.56 -5.06
N TRP A 30 15.97 -5.61 -5.07
CA TRP A 30 17.16 -5.73 -4.21
C TRP A 30 18.17 -4.60 -4.43
N GLU A 31 18.47 -4.27 -5.69
CA GLU A 31 19.44 -3.24 -6.04
C GLU A 31 18.99 -1.84 -5.60
N ASN A 32 17.68 -1.53 -5.74
CA ASN A 32 17.13 -0.21 -5.46
C ASN A 32 16.62 0.00 -4.01
N SER A 33 16.58 -1.06 -3.19
CA SER A 33 16.18 -0.97 -1.79
C SER A 33 17.39 -0.93 -0.86
N PRO A 34 17.60 0.14 -0.07
CA PRO A 34 18.62 0.15 0.98
C PRO A 34 18.29 -0.78 2.15
N VAL A 35 17.02 -1.11 2.37
CA VAL A 35 16.56 -1.99 3.45
C VAL A 35 15.85 -3.21 2.88
N VAL A 36 16.31 -4.42 3.22
CA VAL A 36 15.71 -5.68 2.80
C VAL A 36 15.72 -6.69 3.95
N PHE A 37 14.57 -7.26 4.27
CA PHE A 37 14.44 -8.22 5.36
C PHE A 37 13.20 -9.11 5.22
N LEU A 38 13.23 -10.30 5.81
CA LEU A 38 12.04 -11.11 6.07
C LEU A 38 11.52 -10.76 7.46
N GLY A 39 10.22 -10.47 7.57
CA GLY A 39 9.62 -10.14 8.84
C GLY A 39 8.16 -10.53 8.90
N HIS A 40 7.58 -10.44 10.10
CA HIS A 40 6.16 -10.61 10.30
C HIS A 40 5.51 -9.29 10.70
N VAL A 41 4.28 -9.10 10.26
CA VAL A 41 3.47 -7.94 10.61
C VAL A 41 2.86 -8.17 11.99
N GLU A 42 3.26 -7.38 12.97
CA GLU A 42 2.71 -7.50 14.33
C GLU A 42 1.31 -6.89 14.41
N ARG A 43 1.13 -5.71 13.82
CA ARG A 43 -0.15 -5.00 13.80
C ARG A 43 -0.27 -4.06 12.61
N THR A 44 -1.53 -3.73 12.29
CA THR A 44 -1.89 -2.77 11.27
C THR A 44 -2.96 -1.83 11.79
N GLU A 45 -2.81 -0.54 11.55
CA GLU A 45 -3.83 0.47 11.80
C GLU A 45 -4.30 1.03 10.46
N GLN A 46 -5.62 1.19 10.30
CA GLN A 46 -6.20 1.73 9.08
C GLN A 46 -6.98 3.00 9.41
N GLU A 47 -6.61 4.08 8.75
CA GLU A 47 -7.31 5.36 8.84
C GLU A 47 -8.16 5.54 7.59
N PHE A 48 -9.47 5.64 7.79
CA PHE A 48 -10.42 5.92 6.73
C PHE A 48 -10.71 7.41 6.69
N ASP A 49 -10.60 8.01 5.52
CA ASP A 49 -10.96 9.42 5.36
C ASP A 49 -12.50 9.57 5.48
N LYS A 50 -12.96 10.57 6.25
CA LYS A 50 -14.36 10.68 6.69
C LYS A 50 -15.37 10.83 5.54
N LEU A 51 -14.91 11.17 4.33
CA LEU A 51 -15.75 11.22 3.12
C LEU A 51 -16.13 9.83 2.57
N GLY A 52 -15.33 8.79 2.83
CA GLY A 52 -15.52 7.44 2.28
C GLY A 52 -16.54 6.58 3.04
N ILE A 53 -16.95 6.99 4.25
CA ILE A 53 -17.81 6.19 5.14
C ILE A 53 -19.27 6.20 4.69
N ARG A 54 -19.67 7.12 3.78
CA ARG A 54 -21.08 7.32 3.42
C ARG A 54 -21.56 6.63 2.15
N LEU A 55 -20.69 6.05 1.33
CA LEU A 55 -21.11 5.63 -0.01
C LEU A 55 -21.01 4.15 -0.36
N LEU A 56 -20.15 3.33 0.23
CA LEU A 56 -20.02 1.96 -0.29
C LEU A 56 -19.57 0.97 0.80
N GLU A 57 -20.48 0.08 1.16
CA GLU A 57 -20.23 -1.25 1.75
C GLU A 57 -19.33 -2.12 0.83
N GLU A 58 -19.00 -1.62 -0.37
CA GLU A 58 -18.14 -2.22 -1.38
C GLU A 58 -16.83 -1.43 -1.68
N ALA A 59 -16.58 -0.28 -1.04
CA ALA A 59 -15.31 0.45 -1.17
C ALA A 59 -14.22 -0.21 -0.31
N ARG A 60 -13.81 -1.40 -0.74
CA ARG A 60 -12.72 -2.16 -0.15
C ARG A 60 -11.42 -1.34 -0.27
N TYR A 61 -10.91 -0.85 0.87
CA TYR A 61 -9.48 -0.60 1.14
C TYR A 61 -8.80 0.70 0.66
N ASP A 62 -9.52 1.81 0.45
CA ASP A 62 -8.93 3.15 0.18
C ASP A 62 -8.64 3.97 1.46
N GLY A 63 -8.03 3.35 2.47
CA GLY A 63 -7.58 4.02 3.70
C GLY A 63 -6.06 4.00 3.83
N ARG A 64 -5.47 5.06 4.43
CA ARG A 64 -4.04 5.06 4.81
C ARG A 64 -3.81 3.91 5.80
N GLN A 65 -2.73 3.17 5.62
CA GLN A 65 -2.40 2.05 6.50
C GLN A 65 -1.06 2.31 7.17
N THR A 66 -1.02 2.22 8.50
CA THR A 66 0.23 2.14 9.25
C THR A 66 0.47 0.69 9.62
N VAL A 67 1.68 0.19 9.37
CA VAL A 67 2.06 -1.22 9.59
C VAL A 67 3.27 -1.27 10.50
N TRP A 68 3.24 -2.13 11.50
CA TRP A 68 4.38 -2.42 12.34
C TRP A 68 4.87 -3.82 12.01
N ALA A 69 6.09 -3.92 11.52
CA ALA A 69 6.71 -5.17 11.13
C ALA A 69 7.96 -5.43 11.97
N LYS A 70 8.11 -6.66 12.45
CA LYS A 70 9.28 -7.12 13.18
C LYS A 70 10.19 -7.93 12.29
N VAL A 71 11.48 -7.64 12.35
CA VAL A 71 12.50 -8.31 11.54
C VAL A 71 12.81 -9.70 12.10
N ASP A 72 12.51 -10.73 11.33
CA ASP A 72 12.88 -12.12 11.63
C ASP A 72 14.28 -12.43 11.09
N GLU A 73 14.55 -12.04 9.85
CA GLU A 73 15.84 -12.23 9.17
C GLU A 73 16.23 -10.96 8.42
N ALA A 74 17.44 -10.45 8.68
CA ALA A 74 17.94 -9.23 8.06
C ALA A 74 18.88 -9.53 6.89
N PHE A 75 18.62 -8.94 5.72
CA PHE A 75 19.46 -9.11 4.54
C PHE A 75 20.23 -7.83 4.17
N LYS A 76 19.66 -6.64 4.41
CA LYS A 76 20.29 -5.36 4.07
C LYS A 76 19.75 -4.23 4.94
N GLY A 77 20.65 -3.37 5.45
CA GLY A 77 20.31 -2.07 6.03
C GLY A 77 19.47 -2.07 7.32
N VAL A 78 19.29 -3.21 7.98
CA VAL A 78 18.48 -3.34 9.20
C VAL A 78 19.01 -4.46 10.09
N ALA A 79 18.66 -4.46 11.38
CA ALA A 79 19.04 -5.50 12.34
C ALA A 79 17.89 -6.47 12.61
N VAL A 80 18.23 -7.73 12.91
CA VAL A 80 17.26 -8.73 13.39
C VAL A 80 16.62 -8.26 14.70
N GLY A 81 15.32 -8.49 14.85
CA GLY A 81 14.54 -8.07 16.02
C GLY A 81 14.13 -6.60 16.03
N ALA A 82 14.58 -5.79 15.07
CA ALA A 82 14.12 -4.41 14.93
C ALA A 82 12.62 -4.37 14.59
N GLU A 83 11.93 -3.35 15.08
CA GLU A 83 10.55 -3.02 14.70
C GLU A 83 10.59 -1.85 13.73
N LEU A 84 9.88 -1.96 12.61
CA LEU A 84 9.77 -0.90 11.60
C LEU A 84 8.31 -0.48 11.48
N ARG A 85 8.09 0.83 11.55
CA ARG A 85 6.81 1.46 11.26
C ARG A 85 6.78 1.89 9.80
N LEU A 86 5.84 1.34 9.03
CA LEU A 86 5.65 1.64 7.61
C LEU A 86 4.37 2.44 7.46
N GLU A 87 4.48 3.66 6.94
CA GLU A 87 3.32 4.47 6.57
C GLU A 87 3.00 4.25 5.09
N GLN A 88 1.79 3.79 4.80
CA GLN A 88 1.35 3.51 3.44
C GLN A 88 0.27 4.50 3.02
N ALA A 89 0.44 5.00 1.79
CA ALA A 89 -0.56 5.86 1.16
C ALA A 89 -1.89 5.12 1.00
N GLY A 90 -2.99 5.83 1.25
CA GLY A 90 -4.36 5.30 1.17
C GLY A 90 -4.90 5.23 -0.25
N HIS A 91 -4.14 4.67 -1.19
CA HIS A 91 -4.57 4.48 -2.57
C HIS A 91 -4.54 3.01 -2.99
N ASN A 92 -5.31 2.67 -4.02
CA ASN A 92 -5.45 1.31 -4.56
C ASN A 92 -4.12 0.60 -4.94
N CYS A 93 -3.03 1.34 -5.15
CA CYS A 93 -1.75 0.76 -5.56
C CYS A 93 -0.75 0.59 -4.40
N ALA A 94 -1.15 0.97 -3.19
CA ALA A 94 -0.32 0.71 -2.02
C ALA A 94 -0.47 -0.78 -1.66
N PRO A 95 0.62 -1.44 -1.23
CA PRO A 95 0.52 -2.76 -0.62
C PRO A 95 -0.52 -2.76 0.50
N LYS A 96 -1.12 -3.91 0.79
CA LYS A 96 -2.04 -4.08 1.91
C LYS A 96 -1.56 -5.23 2.75
N PHE A 97 -1.43 -5.00 4.04
CA PHE A 97 -0.90 -5.98 4.99
C PHE A 97 -1.97 -6.41 5.98
N ARG A 98 -1.79 -7.59 6.54
CA ARG A 98 -2.58 -8.11 7.67
C ARG A 98 -1.66 -8.49 8.82
N ALA A 99 -2.14 -8.29 10.05
CA ALA A 99 -1.45 -8.79 11.24
C ALA A 99 -1.24 -10.31 11.15
N GLY A 100 -0.04 -10.76 11.50
CA GLY A 100 0.42 -12.14 11.40
C GLY A 100 0.99 -12.55 10.04
N GLU A 101 0.91 -11.72 9.00
CA GLU A 101 1.53 -12.06 7.71
C GLU A 101 3.06 -12.04 7.79
N LYS A 102 3.68 -13.05 7.20
CA LYS A 102 5.13 -13.10 6.99
C LYS A 102 5.45 -12.61 5.58
N VAL A 103 6.29 -11.59 5.47
CA VAL A 103 6.53 -10.84 4.23
C VAL A 103 8.02 -10.57 4.06
N LEU A 104 8.50 -10.71 2.82
CA LEU A 104 9.81 -10.21 2.41
C LEU A 104 9.68 -8.74 1.98
N PHE A 105 10.28 -7.86 2.77
CA PHE A 105 10.21 -6.41 2.56
C PHE A 105 11.40 -5.91 1.75
N TYR A 106 11.10 -5.08 0.75
CA TYR A 106 12.06 -4.30 -0.03
C TYR A 106 11.70 -2.83 0.14
N LEU A 107 12.42 -2.12 1.00
CA LEU A 107 12.04 -0.77 1.43
C LEU A 107 13.04 0.27 0.93
N HIS A 108 12.49 1.42 0.56
CA HIS A 108 13.20 2.66 0.35
C HIS A 108 12.69 3.66 1.40
N PRO A 109 13.31 3.73 2.59
CA PRO A 109 12.89 4.68 3.61
C PRO A 109 13.10 6.08 3.05
N GLU A 110 12.08 6.92 3.16
CA GLU A 110 12.28 8.35 2.97
C GLU A 110 13.29 8.82 4.04
N LYS A 111 14.23 9.69 3.65
CA LYS A 111 15.09 10.33 4.64
C LYS A 111 14.19 11.05 5.63
N GLU A 112 14.38 10.78 6.91
CA GLU A 112 13.78 11.56 7.99
C GLU A 112 14.11 13.05 7.73
N PRO A 113 13.12 13.96 7.79
CA PRO A 113 13.37 15.39 7.62
C PRO A 113 14.29 15.97 8.70
#